data_AF-A0A0K1F297-F1
#
_entry.id   AF-A0A0K1F297-F1
#
_cell.length_a   1.000
_cell.length_b   1.000
_cell.length_c   1.000
_cell.angle_alpha   90.00
_cell.angle_beta   90.00
_cell.angle_gamma   90.00
#
_symmetry.space_group_name_H-M   'P 1'
#
loop_
_entity.id
_entity.type
_entity.pdbx_description
1 polymer ?
#
loop_
_entity_poly.entity_id
_entity_poly.type
_entity_poly.pdbx_seq_one_letter_code
_entity_poly.pdbx_strand_id
1 'polypeptide(L)'
;MPKERLARLMAENPGLPVLKMGGDGTGEDDDWYVLELAGARLGGWWLYDTRVYDDRDDVVDALVDDGMAEADAEGEADRLPHGRCIWAYMRYARLGEGDGDGM
;
A
#
# COMPACT_ATOMS: atom_id res chain seq x y z
N MET A 1 -16.35 -1.97 -11.88
CA MET A 1 -16.29 -2.17 -10.40
C MET A 1 -14.84 -2.34 -9.94
N PRO A 2 -14.47 -1.99 -8.69
CA PRO A 2 -13.09 -2.13 -8.19
C PRO A 2 -12.48 -3.53 -8.39
N LYS A 3 -13.28 -4.58 -8.14
CA LYS A 3 -12.88 -5.99 -8.33
C LYS A 3 -12.53 -6.32 -9.79
N GLU A 4 -13.34 -5.87 -10.74
CA GLU A 4 -13.09 -6.07 -12.18
C GLU A 4 -11.84 -5.33 -12.65
N ARG A 5 -11.61 -4.12 -12.12
CA ARG A 5 -10.40 -3.33 -12.42
C ARG A 5 -9.14 -4.04 -11.92
N LEU A 6 -9.15 -4.54 -10.69
CA LEU A 6 -8.04 -5.31 -10.14
C LEU A 6 -7.79 -6.58 -10.96
N ALA A 7 -8.84 -7.36 -11.24
CA ALA A 7 -8.73 -8.57 -12.04
C ALA A 7 -8.16 -8.30 -13.43
N ARG A 8 -8.59 -7.21 -14.08
CA ARG A 8 -8.02 -6.79 -15.37
C ARG A 8 -6.54 -6.45 -15.26
N LEU A 9 -6.13 -5.67 -14.24
CA LEU A 9 -4.71 -5.32 -14.05
C LEU A 9 -3.85 -6.56 -13.82
N MET A 10 -4.33 -7.54 -13.04
CA MET A 10 -3.64 -8.81 -12.80
C MET A 10 -3.49 -9.63 -14.09
N ALA A 11 -4.54 -9.66 -14.93
CA ALA A 11 -4.51 -10.37 -16.20
C ALA A 11 -3.57 -9.70 -17.22
N GLU A 12 -3.54 -8.37 -17.26
CA GLU A 12 -2.71 -7.59 -18.17
C GLU A 12 -1.23 -7.53 -17.74
N ASN A 13 -0.94 -7.73 -16.45
CA ASN A 13 0.41 -7.64 -15.88
C ASN A 13 0.77 -8.91 -15.09
N PRO A 14 0.80 -10.09 -15.74
CA PRO A 14 1.11 -11.33 -15.06
C PRO A 14 2.52 -11.26 -14.45
N GLY A 15 2.63 -11.66 -13.17
CA GLY A 15 3.89 -11.68 -12.44
C GLY A 15 4.20 -10.42 -11.63
N LEU A 16 3.42 -9.34 -11.74
CA LEU A 16 3.54 -8.24 -10.79
C LEU A 16 2.93 -8.65 -9.43
N PRO A 17 3.59 -8.33 -8.31
CA PRO A 17 3.00 -8.52 -6.99
C PRO A 17 1.77 -7.60 -6.83
N VAL A 18 0.76 -8.10 -6.11
CA VAL A 18 -0.39 -7.30 -5.67
C VAL A 18 -0.15 -6.93 -4.22
N LEU A 19 -0.06 -5.63 -3.95
CA LEU A 19 0.26 -5.09 -2.63
C LEU A 19 -0.93 -4.29 -2.09
N LYS A 20 -1.15 -4.38 -0.78
CA LYS A 20 -2.22 -3.66 -0.08
C LYS A 20 -1.74 -2.25 0.25
N MET A 21 -2.59 -1.26 0.00
CA MET A 21 -2.42 0.12 0.46
C MET A 21 -3.67 0.53 1.23
N GLY A 22 -3.53 1.00 2.47
CA GLY A 22 -4.64 1.58 3.23
C GLY A 22 -4.99 2.97 2.71
N GLY A 23 -6.26 3.33 2.88
CA GLY A 23 -6.86 4.46 2.18
C GLY A 23 -7.04 5.73 2.98
N ASP A 24 -6.81 5.74 4.30
CA ASP A 24 -7.19 6.88 5.15
C ASP A 24 -6.16 7.35 6.16
N GLY A 25 -4.92 6.83 6.13
CA GLY A 25 -3.84 7.30 6.99
C GLY A 25 -4.09 7.08 8.49
N THR A 26 -5.12 6.32 8.85
CA THR A 26 -5.30 5.85 10.23
C THR A 26 -4.42 4.61 10.41
N GLY A 27 -3.52 4.65 11.39
CA GLY A 27 -2.41 3.71 11.58
C GLY A 27 -2.70 2.28 11.10
N GLU A 28 -2.01 1.89 10.05
CA GLU A 28 -2.15 0.59 9.36
C GLU A 28 -1.59 -0.60 10.16
N ASP A 29 -1.37 -0.43 11.47
CA ASP A 29 -0.67 -1.40 12.32
C ASP A 29 -1.60 -2.48 12.91
N ASP A 30 -2.93 -2.32 12.81
CA ASP A 30 -3.88 -3.29 13.38
C ASP A 30 -4.56 -4.13 12.27
N ASP A 31 -4.25 -5.43 12.23
CA ASP A 31 -4.88 -6.46 11.37
C ASP A 31 -6.36 -6.73 11.71
N TRP A 32 -7.01 -5.88 12.49
CA TRP A 32 -8.31 -6.18 13.13
C TRP A 32 -9.51 -5.59 12.40
N TYR A 33 -9.30 -5.11 11.17
CA TYR A 33 -10.35 -4.41 10.42
C TYR A 33 -10.87 -5.20 9.22
N VAL A 34 -12.18 -5.13 9.01
CA VAL A 34 -12.79 -5.56 7.75
C VAL A 34 -12.55 -4.48 6.71
N LEU A 35 -11.88 -4.86 5.63
CA LEU A 35 -11.52 -3.96 4.54
C LEU A 35 -12.28 -4.30 3.26
N GLU A 36 -12.65 -3.29 2.50
CA GLU A 36 -13.21 -3.44 1.17
C GLU A 36 -12.30 -2.85 0.10
N LEU A 37 -12.23 -3.52 -1.05
CA LEU A 37 -11.47 -3.05 -2.21
C LEU A 37 -12.14 -1.80 -2.79
N ALA A 38 -11.49 -0.66 -2.63
CA ALA A 38 -11.93 0.63 -3.13
C ALA A 38 -11.43 0.91 -4.55
N GLY A 39 -10.29 0.34 -4.94
CA GLY A 39 -9.70 0.56 -6.26
C GLY A 39 -8.41 -0.24 -6.48
N ALA A 40 -7.81 -0.05 -7.65
CA ALA A 40 -6.48 -0.56 -7.93
C ALA A 40 -5.73 0.28 -9.00
N ARG A 41 -4.41 0.38 -8.87
CA ARG A 41 -3.51 1.04 -9.83
C ARG A 41 -2.22 0.23 -10.05
N LEU A 42 -1.51 0.51 -11.14
CA LEU A 42 -0.10 0.16 -11.26
C LEU A 42 0.73 1.23 -10.53
N GLY A 43 1.84 0.82 -9.92
CA GLY A 43 2.77 1.73 -9.25
C GLY A 43 4.15 1.11 -9.05
N GLY A 44 4.98 1.82 -8.30
CA GLY A 44 6.22 1.32 -7.73
C GLY A 44 6.02 0.91 -6.27
N TRP A 45 6.94 0.13 -5.73
CA TRP A 45 7.06 -0.15 -4.31
C TRP A 45 8.52 -0.12 -3.88
N TRP A 46 8.78 0.28 -2.64
CA TRP A 46 10.09 0.24 -1.99
C TRP A 46 9.95 -0.43 -0.63
N LEU A 47 10.83 -1.38 -0.32
CA LEU A 47 10.89 -2.03 0.99
C LEU A 47 12.04 -1.43 1.80
N TYR A 48 11.69 -0.84 2.94
CA TYR A 48 12.65 -0.35 3.91
C TYR A 48 12.23 -0.77 5.32
N ASP A 49 13.20 -1.29 6.09
CA ASP A 49 12.97 -1.95 7.37
C ASP A 49 11.86 -3.01 7.29
N THR A 50 10.69 -2.71 7.85
CA THR A 50 9.51 -3.58 7.93
C THR A 50 8.32 -3.06 7.11
N ARG A 51 8.50 -1.95 6.37
CA ARG A 51 7.44 -1.23 5.68
C ARG A 51 7.63 -1.23 4.17
N VAL A 52 6.51 -1.21 3.46
CA VAL A 52 6.48 -1.05 2.00
C VAL A 52 5.87 0.30 1.66
N TYR A 53 6.64 1.13 0.97
CA TYR A 53 6.27 2.48 0.55
C TYR A 53 5.78 2.45 -0.90
N ASP A 54 4.76 3.23 -1.23
CA ASP A 54 4.24 3.38 -2.59
C ASP A 54 4.77 4.61 -3.32
N ASP A 55 5.41 5.51 -2.59
CA ASP A 55 6.15 6.66 -3.08
C ASP A 55 7.64 6.53 -2.73
N ARG A 56 8.49 7.01 -3.63
CA ARG A 56 9.93 7.05 -3.43
C ARG A 56 10.31 8.14 -2.42
N ASP A 57 9.62 9.28 -2.44
CA ASP A 57 9.98 10.40 -1.57
C ASP A 57 9.67 10.05 -0.11
N ASP A 58 8.59 9.30 0.16
CA ASP A 58 8.26 8.82 1.50
C ASP A 58 9.33 7.87 2.09
N VAL A 59 9.99 7.05 1.26
CA VAL A 59 11.10 6.21 1.74
C VAL A 59 12.39 7.02 1.94
N VAL A 60 12.61 8.07 1.14
CA VAL A 60 13.72 9.02 1.37
C VAL A 60 13.53 9.73 2.71
N ASP A 61 12.33 10.23 2.98
CA ASP A 61 11.98 10.87 4.25
C ASP A 61 12.20 9.90 5.43
N ALA A 62 11.79 8.63 5.29
CA ALA A 62 12.03 7.61 6.33
C ALA A 62 13.53 7.34 6.58
N LEU A 63 14.35 7.30 5.54
CA LEU A 63 15.81 7.15 5.65
C LEU A 63 16.45 8.37 6.36
N VAL A 64 15.96 9.58 6.07
CA VAL A 64 16.41 10.81 6.71
C VAL A 64 16.00 10.85 8.17
N ASP A 65 14.78 10.43 8.50
CA ASP A 65 14.28 10.31 9.87
C ASP A 65 15.08 9.31 10.70
N ASP A 66 15.61 8.26 10.07
CA ASP A 66 16.56 7.31 10.68
C ASP A 66 18.00 7.85 10.80
N GLY A 67 18.24 9.09 10.38
CA GLY A 67 19.49 9.83 10.59
C GLY A 67 20.43 9.85 9.39
N MET A 68 19.98 9.43 8.20
CA MET A 68 20.75 9.57 6.97
C MET A 68 20.76 11.02 6.47
N ALA A 69 21.86 11.46 5.85
CA ALA A 69 21.86 12.75 5.15
C ALA A 69 21.00 12.64 3.87
N GLU A 70 20.20 13.66 3.58
CA GLU A 70 19.26 13.69 2.43
C GLU A 70 19.90 13.28 1.10
N ALA A 71 21.08 13.83 0.79
CA ALA A 71 21.79 13.50 -0.45
C ALA A 71 22.22 12.02 -0.55
N ASP A 72 22.50 11.38 0.58
CA ASP A 72 22.81 9.95 0.63
C ASP A 72 21.52 9.11 0.61
N ALA A 73 20.45 9.59 1.25
CA ALA A 73 19.14 8.95 1.33
C ALA A 73 18.49 8.78 -0.05
N GLU A 74 18.57 9.78 -0.93
CA GLU A 74 18.10 9.65 -2.31
C GLU A 74 18.81 8.50 -3.04
N GLY A 75 20.14 8.42 -2.93
CA GLY A 75 20.92 7.39 -3.58
C GLY A 75 20.68 6.00 -2.98
N GLU A 76 20.39 5.92 -1.69
CA GLU A 76 20.08 4.67 -1.02
C GLU A 76 18.66 4.18 -1.34
N ALA A 77 17.67 5.07 -1.43
CA ALA A 77 16.32 4.73 -1.83
C ALA A 77 16.28 4.02 -3.19
N ASP A 78 17.14 4.41 -4.13
CA ASP A 78 17.26 3.77 -5.45
C ASP A 78 17.92 2.37 -5.40
N ARG A 79 18.60 2.02 -4.30
CA ARG A 79 19.27 0.72 -4.10
C ARG A 79 18.47 -0.26 -3.26
N LEU A 80 17.50 0.23 -2.48
CA LEU A 80 16.60 -0.62 -1.71
C LEU A 80 15.87 -1.63 -2.60
N PRO A 81 15.42 -2.78 -2.06
CA PRO A 81 14.51 -3.65 -2.80
C PRO A 81 13.27 -2.86 -3.22
N HIS A 82 13.06 -2.77 -4.53
CA HIS A 82 11.95 -2.03 -5.11
C HIS A 82 11.50 -2.69 -6.41
N GLY A 83 10.37 -2.25 -6.94
CA GLY A 83 9.92 -2.72 -8.24
C GLY A 83 8.55 -2.20 -8.62
N ARG A 84 8.01 -2.74 -9.72
CA ARG A 84 6.63 -2.46 -10.13
C ARG A 84 5.66 -3.38 -9.39
N CYS A 85 4.46 -2.88 -9.10
CA CYS A 85 3.39 -3.66 -8.48
C CYS A 85 2.01 -3.20 -8.97
N ILE A 86 0.99 -3.96 -8.54
CA ILE A 86 -0.40 -3.53 -8.55
C ILE A 86 -0.78 -3.17 -7.11
N TRP A 87 -1.08 -1.90 -6.87
CA TRP A 87 -1.60 -1.44 -5.59
C TRP A 87 -3.10 -1.67 -5.53
N ALA A 88 -3.55 -2.45 -4.54
CA ALA A 88 -4.94 -2.64 -4.18
C ALA A 88 -5.29 -1.67 -3.04
N TYR A 89 -6.11 -0.66 -3.36
CA TYR A 89 -6.57 0.32 -2.40
C TYR A 89 -7.67 -0.28 -1.55
N MET A 90 -7.43 -0.31 -0.25
CA MET A 90 -8.36 -0.83 0.74
C MET A 90 -8.89 0.33 1.58
N ARG A 91 -10.19 0.30 1.86
CA ARG A 91 -10.82 1.21 2.83
C ARG A 91 -11.54 0.38 3.88
N TYR A 92 -11.80 0.96 5.06
CA TYR A 92 -12.66 0.29 6.03
C TYR A 92 -14.02 0.00 5.42
N ALA A 93 -14.45 -1.26 5.56
CA ALA A 93 -15.80 -1.62 5.23
C ALA A 93 -16.75 -0.86 6.16
N ARG A 94 -17.73 -0.18 5.58
CA ARG A 94 -18.84 0.35 6.37
C ARG A 94 -19.66 -0.84 6.86
N LEU A 95 -19.53 -1.17 8.13
CA LEU A 95 -20.52 -2.02 8.80
C LEU A 95 -21.81 -1.21 8.81
N GLY A 96 -22.85 -1.70 8.12
CA GLY A 96 -24.16 -1.04 8.15
C GLY A 96 -24.70 -1.04 9.58
N GLU A 97 -25.40 0.02 9.97
CA GLU A 97 -26.30 -0.02 11.13
C GLU A 97 -27.41 -1.04 10.81
N GLY A 98 -27.20 -2.30 11.17
CA GLY A 98 -28.16 -3.36 10.83
C GLY A 98 -27.77 -4.78 11.24
N ASP A 99 -26.47 -5.06 11.42
CA ASP A 99 -26.01 -6.39 11.84
C ASP A 99 -25.75 -6.46 13.36
N GLY A 100 -26.33 -5.52 14.12
CA GLY A 100 -26.48 -5.65 15.56
C GLY A 100 -27.65 -6.56 15.84
N ASP A 101 -27.36 -7.85 15.99
CA ASP A 101 -28.32 -8.87 16.39
C ASP A 101 -29.25 -8.34 17.48
N GLY A 102 -30.55 -8.33 17.17
CA GLY A 102 -31.57 -8.27 18.18
C GLY A 102 -31.48 -9.51 19.05
N MET A 103 -30.93 -9.38 20.25
CA MET A 103 -31.22 -10.19 21.43
C MET A 103 -31.19 -9.32 22.68
#